data_AF-A0A5E4A983-F1
#
_entry.id   AF-A0A5E4A983-F1
#
_cell.length_a   1.000
_cell.length_b   1.000
_cell.length_c   1.000
_cell.angle_alpha   90.00
_cell.angle_beta   90.00
_cell.angle_gamma   90.00
#
_symmetry.space_group_name_H-M   'P 1'
#
loop_
_entity.id
_entity.type
_entity.pdbx_description
1 polymer ?
#
loop_
_entity_poly.entity_id
_entity_poly.type
_entity_poly.pdbx_seq_one_letter_code
_entity_poly.pdbx_strand_id
1 'polypeptide(L)'
;MAVCDLRSCRVQQSLIDHRKKRSREPPVYESFEPRRTLDTSARSSAVTLTELQSCPSERLDSGSRFAETHMSPHTSAYLSMLHKFFTPDKLTKWEKRVKGKTVLALMKLNKEMEEVQIHRDLVLEECRALHKEKLLVEADSKFFLEYLAQKNKHCRQLHEDLWKEYFQKCGAIEKRRQELSSKYAKQTSDLKAQQLQGKKTQANLKEQLKALKNISKIKEKQDMRIESLEKEKEKIKAETPLKDQKAHLQFLQQKALLEKQLTNPYKKQSGERKKFIKAQTLESIAQKSSFEFCRGVYKENLQLQEELLQLLEVSKKLKAARSQLENQKQQLEQEQWYQECLIRGKQRLQAKPHWCPKEGATKTTLSPISTKARIKSKVIPKIT
;
A
#
# COMPACT_ATOMS: atom_id res chain seq x y z
N MET A 1 -25.78 49.28 33.02
CA MET A 1 -25.14 50.59 33.27
C MET A 1 -23.67 50.36 33.58
N ALA A 2 -22.82 51.28 33.13
CA ALA A 2 -21.34 51.31 33.21
C ALA A 2 -20.64 50.24 32.34
N VAL A 3 -20.25 50.49 31.08
CA VAL A 3 -19.36 51.52 30.45
C VAL A 3 -17.89 51.08 30.41
N CYS A 4 -17.38 51.21 29.18
CA CYS A 4 -16.09 50.93 28.56
C CYS A 4 -14.81 51.35 29.32
N ASP A 5 -13.69 50.67 29.01
CA ASP A 5 -12.58 51.19 28.18
C ASP A 5 -11.58 50.04 27.87
N LEU A 6 -11.25 49.67 26.62
CA LEU A 6 -10.47 50.33 25.56
C LEU A 6 -9.04 50.73 25.95
N ARG A 7 -8.07 49.86 25.59
CA ARG A 7 -6.73 50.16 25.06
C ARG A 7 -6.11 48.84 24.54
N SER A 8 -6.08 48.60 23.23
CA SER A 8 -5.15 49.12 22.22
C SER A 8 -3.84 48.32 22.14
N CYS A 9 -3.75 47.41 21.16
CA CYS A 9 -2.50 47.01 20.52
C CYS A 9 -2.79 46.76 19.03
N ARG A 10 -2.54 47.79 18.21
CA ARG A 10 -2.33 47.66 16.77
C ARG A 10 -0.98 46.98 16.55
N VAL A 11 -0.95 45.85 15.84
CA VAL A 11 0.22 45.44 15.05
C VAL A 11 -0.27 44.87 13.73
N GLN A 12 -0.05 45.68 12.69
CA GLN A 12 0.22 45.39 11.29
C GLN A 12 -0.56 44.27 10.59
N GLN A 13 -1.52 44.75 9.80
CA GLN A 13 -2.15 44.06 8.69
C GLN A 13 -1.58 44.67 7.41
N SER A 14 -0.64 43.99 6.76
CA SER A 14 -0.29 44.22 5.35
C SER A 14 0.32 42.96 4.74
N LEU A 15 0.05 42.77 3.45
CA LEU A 15 0.48 41.66 2.56
C LEU A 15 -0.41 40.41 2.53
N ILE A 16 -1.70 40.64 2.27
CA ILE A 16 -2.47 39.74 1.40
C ILE A 16 -2.82 40.55 0.16
N ASP A 17 -2.00 40.45 -0.88
CA ASP A 17 -2.44 40.45 -2.28
C ASP A 17 -1.23 40.31 -3.19
N HIS A 18 -1.02 39.10 -3.71
CA HIS A 18 -0.46 38.79 -5.03
C HIS A 18 -0.35 37.28 -5.18
N ARG A 19 -1.48 36.59 -5.28
CA ARG A 19 -1.48 35.23 -5.82
C ARG A 19 -2.82 34.84 -6.41
N LYS A 20 -3.07 35.28 -7.64
CA LYS A 20 -3.95 34.58 -8.59
C LYS A 20 -3.81 35.16 -10.00
N LYS A 21 -3.09 34.41 -10.85
CA LYS A 21 -3.38 34.08 -12.26
C LYS A 21 -2.07 33.76 -12.99
N ARG A 22 -1.62 32.52 -12.84
CA ARG A 22 -0.98 31.78 -13.93
C ARG A 22 -1.59 30.39 -13.92
N SER A 23 -2.57 30.22 -14.79
CA SER A 23 -2.93 28.94 -15.38
C SER A 23 -1.63 28.30 -15.90
N ARG A 24 -1.19 27.22 -15.24
CA ARG A 24 -0.26 26.28 -15.83
C ARG A 24 -1.08 25.10 -16.30
N GLU A 25 -1.09 24.93 -17.61
CA GLU A 25 -1.52 23.74 -18.32
C GLU A 25 -0.86 22.49 -17.71
N PRO A 26 -1.53 21.33 -17.80
CA PRO A 26 -0.92 20.08 -17.38
C PRO A 26 0.31 19.77 -18.25
N PRO A 27 1.39 19.17 -17.71
CA PRO A 27 2.42 18.65 -18.58
C PRO A 27 1.81 17.52 -19.39
N VAL A 28 1.73 17.73 -20.70
CA VAL A 28 1.51 16.67 -21.69
C VAL A 28 2.63 15.65 -21.45
N TYR A 29 2.23 14.43 -21.09
CA TYR A 29 3.14 13.30 -21.07
C TYR A 29 3.54 13.06 -22.53
N GLU A 30 4.73 13.51 -22.90
CA GLU A 30 5.30 13.23 -24.20
C GLU A 30 5.62 11.74 -24.22
N SER A 31 4.74 11.00 -24.91
CA SER A 31 4.96 9.65 -25.37
C SER A 31 6.32 9.60 -26.06
N PHE A 32 7.29 8.91 -25.45
CA PHE A 32 8.46 8.45 -26.17
C PHE A 32 7.99 7.40 -27.19
N GLU A 33 7.59 7.86 -28.37
CA GLU A 33 7.61 7.00 -29.54
C GLU A 33 9.06 6.68 -29.90
N PRO A 34 9.34 5.42 -30.28
CA PRO A 34 10.67 5.00 -30.67
C PRO A 34 11.02 5.66 -32.01
N ARG A 35 12.01 6.56 -32.01
CA ARG A 35 12.66 6.95 -33.26
C ARG A 35 13.26 5.71 -33.90
N ARG A 36 12.62 5.26 -34.99
CA ARG A 36 13.27 4.46 -36.02
C ARG A 36 14.53 5.20 -36.46
N THR A 37 15.69 4.64 -36.11
CA THR A 37 16.96 5.03 -36.72
C THR A 37 16.94 4.52 -38.15
N LEU A 38 16.94 5.46 -39.10
CA LEU A 38 17.30 5.18 -40.48
C LEU A 38 18.78 4.78 -40.50
N ASP A 39 19.05 3.65 -41.13
CA ASP A 39 20.37 3.08 -41.35
C ASP A 39 21.29 4.06 -42.07
N THR A 40 22.38 4.46 -41.40
CA THR A 40 23.59 4.90 -42.09
C THR A 40 24.76 4.18 -41.47
N SER A 41 25.14 3.10 -42.15
CA SER A 41 26.35 2.30 -41.98
C SER A 41 27.59 3.16 -41.75
N ALA A 42 28.08 3.17 -40.51
CA ALA A 42 29.49 3.39 -40.21
C ALA A 42 30.00 2.15 -39.49
N ARG A 43 30.66 1.28 -40.27
CA ARG A 43 31.33 0.06 -39.80
C ARG A 43 32.36 0.44 -38.74
N SER A 44 31.98 0.32 -37.47
CA SER A 44 32.92 0.27 -36.36
C SER A 44 33.27 -1.20 -36.15
N SER A 45 34.42 -1.61 -36.69
CA SER A 45 34.98 -2.93 -36.46
C SER A 45 35.41 -3.02 -35.00
N ALA A 46 34.49 -3.40 -34.11
CA ALA A 46 34.81 -3.87 -32.79
C ALA A 46 35.50 -5.23 -32.92
N VAL A 47 36.83 -5.19 -33.05
CA VAL A 47 37.67 -6.38 -32.88
C VAL A 47 37.57 -6.77 -31.41
N THR A 48 36.87 -7.86 -31.13
CA THR A 48 36.85 -8.51 -29.82
C THR A 48 38.29 -8.82 -29.41
N LEU A 49 38.70 -8.28 -28.25
CA LEU A 49 40.03 -8.39 -27.66
C LEU A 49 40.45 -9.86 -27.37
N THR A 50 39.56 -10.81 -27.60
CA THR A 50 39.81 -12.26 -27.55
C THR A 50 40.56 -12.82 -28.75
N GLU A 51 40.71 -12.08 -29.86
CA GLU A 51 41.45 -12.56 -31.05
C GLU A 51 42.93 -12.15 -31.08
N LEU A 52 43.38 -11.25 -30.20
CA LEU A 52 44.79 -10.83 -30.09
C LEU A 52 45.62 -11.66 -29.09
N GLN A 53 45.02 -12.68 -28.47
CA GLN A 53 45.69 -13.59 -27.51
C GLN A 53 46.14 -14.92 -28.12
N SER A 54 46.27 -15.00 -29.45
CA SER A 54 46.80 -16.19 -30.14
C SER A 54 47.92 -15.87 -31.12
N CYS A 55 48.77 -14.90 -30.79
CA CYS A 55 50.16 -15.00 -31.27
C CYS A 55 50.88 -15.91 -30.27
N PRO A 56 51.31 -17.12 -30.66
CA PRO A 56 52.21 -17.86 -29.83
C PRO A 56 53.40 -16.94 -29.59
N SER A 57 53.65 -16.61 -28.33
CA SER A 57 54.97 -16.19 -27.90
C SER A 57 55.86 -17.42 -28.08
N GLU A 58 56.21 -17.69 -29.34
CA GLU A 58 57.44 -18.37 -29.62
C GLU A 58 58.49 -17.49 -28.96
N ARG A 59 58.96 -17.98 -27.81
CA ARG A 59 60.29 -17.68 -27.31
C ARG A 59 61.23 -17.97 -28.47
N LEU A 60 61.37 -17.01 -29.36
CA LEU A 60 62.55 -16.84 -30.16
C LEU A 60 63.58 -16.29 -29.18
N ASP A 61 64.06 -17.16 -28.30
CA ASP A 61 65.49 -17.30 -28.01
C ASP A 61 66.18 -17.71 -29.33
N SER A 62 66.00 -16.86 -30.34
CA SER A 62 66.71 -16.95 -31.58
C SER A 62 67.90 -16.06 -31.33
N GLY A 63 68.89 -16.65 -30.65
CA GLY A 63 70.25 -16.16 -30.73
C GLY A 63 70.51 -15.93 -32.20
N SER A 64 70.44 -14.67 -32.61
CA SER A 64 70.55 -14.28 -34.01
C SER A 64 71.99 -14.57 -34.39
N ARG A 65 72.24 -15.82 -34.75
CA ARG A 65 73.41 -16.25 -35.49
C ARG A 65 73.22 -15.65 -36.88
N PHE A 66 73.37 -14.33 -36.98
CA PHE A 66 73.91 -13.74 -38.19
C PHE A 66 75.28 -14.39 -38.30
N ALA A 67 75.33 -15.51 -39.01
CA ALA A 67 76.57 -16.22 -39.23
C ALA A 67 77.51 -15.21 -39.90
N GLU A 68 78.55 -14.81 -39.18
CA GLU A 68 79.71 -14.12 -39.72
C GLU A 68 80.46 -15.10 -40.61
N THR A 69 79.85 -15.44 -41.75
CA THR A 69 80.56 -16.04 -42.86
C THR A 69 81.46 -14.95 -43.42
N HIS A 70 82.65 -14.86 -42.86
CA HIS A 70 83.75 -14.10 -43.42
C HIS A 70 84.11 -14.75 -44.76
N MET A 71 83.57 -14.22 -45.84
CA MET A 71 84.02 -14.55 -47.18
C MET A 71 85.38 -13.86 -47.36
N SER A 72 86.44 -14.56 -47.00
CA SER A 72 87.81 -14.13 -47.27
C SER A 72 87.95 -13.83 -48.77
N PRO A 73 88.64 -12.76 -49.18
CA PRO A 73 88.92 -12.50 -50.59
C PRO A 73 89.82 -13.61 -51.15
N HIS A 74 89.20 -14.66 -51.68
CA HIS A 74 89.90 -15.81 -52.27
C HIS A 74 90.63 -15.46 -53.59
N THR A 75 90.53 -14.21 -54.02
CA THR A 75 91.14 -13.65 -55.25
C THR A 75 92.64 -13.92 -55.31
N SER A 76 93.35 -13.85 -54.16
CA SER A 76 94.77 -14.21 -54.06
C SER A 76 95.04 -15.69 -54.36
N ALA A 77 94.17 -16.60 -53.91
CA ALA A 77 94.28 -18.03 -54.16
C ALA A 77 93.97 -18.37 -55.63
N TYR A 78 92.96 -17.74 -56.24
CA TYR A 78 92.60 -17.94 -57.65
C TYR A 78 93.67 -17.39 -58.62
N LEU A 79 94.27 -16.23 -58.31
CA LEU A 79 95.39 -15.68 -59.09
C LEU A 79 96.66 -16.53 -58.94
N SER A 80 96.92 -17.06 -57.75
CA SER A 80 98.03 -17.99 -57.51
C SER A 80 97.85 -19.32 -58.24
N MET A 81 96.62 -19.85 -58.32
CA MET A 81 96.31 -21.04 -59.13
C MET A 81 96.50 -20.77 -60.61
N LEU A 82 96.02 -19.64 -61.14
CA LEU A 82 96.24 -19.25 -62.54
C LEU A 82 97.74 -19.13 -62.87
N HIS A 83 98.56 -18.65 -61.93
CA HIS A 83 100.01 -18.59 -62.12
C HIS A 83 100.68 -19.97 -62.19
N LYS A 84 100.12 -20.98 -61.51
CA LYS A 84 100.61 -22.37 -61.57
C LYS A 84 100.27 -23.07 -62.90
N PHE A 85 99.09 -22.79 -63.48
CA PHE A 85 98.68 -23.40 -64.75
C PHE A 85 99.25 -22.71 -66.01
N PHE A 86 99.63 -21.43 -65.90
CA PHE A 86 100.22 -20.67 -67.01
C PHE A 86 101.69 -20.32 -66.70
N THR A 87 102.61 -21.26 -66.93
CA THR A 87 104.07 -21.07 -66.74
C THR A 87 104.62 -19.99 -67.69
N PRO A 88 105.37 -18.98 -67.20
CA PRO A 88 105.76 -17.79 -67.99
C PRO A 88 106.57 -18.08 -69.27
N ASP A 89 107.34 -19.17 -69.27
CA ASP A 89 108.44 -19.34 -70.21
C ASP A 89 108.04 -19.87 -71.60
N LYS A 90 106.82 -20.41 -71.78
CA LYS A 90 106.36 -20.96 -73.08
C LYS A 90 104.85 -20.77 -73.36
N LEU A 91 104.31 -19.57 -73.14
CA LEU A 91 102.89 -19.30 -73.39
C LEU A 91 102.59 -19.00 -74.88
N THR A 92 101.60 -19.69 -75.45
CA THR A 92 101.07 -19.41 -76.79
C THR A 92 100.30 -18.07 -76.81
N LYS A 93 100.14 -17.45 -77.99
CA LYS A 93 99.39 -16.19 -78.15
C LYS A 93 97.95 -16.31 -77.63
N TRP A 94 97.33 -17.48 -77.76
CA TRP A 94 95.98 -17.76 -77.29
C TRP A 94 95.90 -17.87 -75.76
N GLU A 95 96.85 -18.55 -75.13
CA GLU A 95 96.93 -18.66 -73.66
C GLU A 95 97.11 -17.29 -73.00
N LYS A 96 97.94 -16.40 -73.57
CA LYS A 96 98.08 -15.02 -73.07
C LYS A 96 96.75 -14.26 -73.13
N ARG A 97 95.95 -14.46 -74.18
CA ARG A 97 94.63 -13.83 -74.36
C ARG A 97 93.60 -14.37 -73.36
N VAL A 98 93.61 -15.68 -73.12
CA VAL A 98 92.74 -16.33 -72.13
C VAL A 98 93.11 -15.86 -70.73
N LYS A 99 94.40 -15.91 -70.34
CA LYS A 99 94.89 -15.42 -69.05
C LYS A 99 94.49 -13.97 -68.78
N GLY A 100 94.65 -13.07 -69.77
CA GLY A 100 94.23 -11.67 -69.65
C GLY A 100 92.72 -11.51 -69.43
N LYS A 101 91.89 -12.24 -70.18
CA LYS A 101 90.43 -12.23 -70.00
C LYS A 101 90.02 -12.79 -68.64
N THR A 102 90.65 -13.87 -68.18
CA THR A 102 90.35 -14.48 -66.89
C THR A 102 90.75 -13.58 -65.73
N VAL A 103 91.90 -12.90 -65.81
CA VAL A 103 92.31 -11.92 -64.79
C VAL A 103 91.33 -10.75 -64.72
N LEU A 104 90.89 -10.21 -65.86
CA LEU A 104 89.88 -9.14 -65.89
C LEU A 104 88.53 -9.60 -65.30
N ALA A 105 88.09 -10.82 -65.61
CA ALA A 105 86.88 -11.40 -65.04
C ALA A 105 86.98 -11.59 -63.52
N LEU A 106 88.15 -12.03 -63.02
CA LEU A 106 88.41 -12.15 -61.58
C LEU A 106 88.44 -10.79 -60.87
N MET A 107 89.03 -9.76 -61.48
CA MET A 107 89.00 -8.40 -60.95
C MET A 107 87.57 -7.86 -60.87
N LYS A 108 86.75 -8.08 -61.90
CA LYS A 108 85.34 -7.69 -61.91
C LYS A 108 84.56 -8.42 -60.81
N LEU A 109 84.74 -9.74 -60.69
CA LEU A 109 84.09 -10.54 -59.66
C LEU A 109 84.52 -10.10 -58.24
N ASN A 110 85.78 -9.75 -58.03
CA ASN A 110 86.25 -9.24 -56.74
C ASN A 110 85.58 -7.91 -56.39
N LYS A 111 85.45 -6.99 -57.36
CA LYS A 111 84.74 -5.72 -57.17
C LYS A 111 83.26 -5.94 -56.83
N GLU A 112 82.57 -6.81 -57.56
CA GLU A 112 81.18 -7.19 -57.28
C GLU A 112 81.05 -7.84 -55.88
N MET A 113 82.02 -8.65 -55.46
CA MET A 113 82.05 -9.27 -54.13
C MET A 113 82.25 -8.25 -53.01
N GLU A 114 83.14 -7.26 -53.19
CA GLU A 114 83.34 -6.16 -52.25
C GLU A 114 82.08 -5.28 -52.13
N GLU A 115 81.43 -4.96 -53.25
CA GLU A 115 80.18 -4.20 -53.27
C GLU A 115 79.05 -4.96 -52.54
N VAL A 116 78.91 -6.26 -52.79
CA VAL A 116 77.93 -7.12 -52.08
C VAL A 116 78.26 -7.21 -50.59
N GLN A 117 79.53 -7.27 -50.21
CA GLN A 117 79.94 -7.32 -48.81
C GLN A 117 79.63 -6.01 -48.08
N ILE A 118 79.94 -4.86 -48.68
CA ILE A 118 79.58 -3.54 -48.14
C ILE A 118 78.06 -3.41 -48.00
N HIS A 119 77.31 -3.85 -49.02
CA HIS A 119 75.85 -3.81 -48.97
C HIS A 119 75.29 -4.72 -47.88
N ARG A 120 75.84 -5.93 -47.71
CA ARG A 120 75.48 -6.86 -46.63
C ARG A 120 75.70 -6.24 -45.26
N ASP A 121 76.86 -5.63 -45.04
CA ASP A 121 77.21 -5.04 -43.74
C ASP A 121 76.29 -3.85 -43.42
N LEU A 122 75.93 -3.04 -44.42
CA LEU A 122 74.93 -1.98 -44.27
C LEU A 122 73.56 -2.53 -43.86
N VAL A 123 73.05 -3.54 -44.57
CA VAL A 123 71.75 -4.17 -44.26
C VAL A 123 71.76 -4.80 -42.87
N LEU A 124 72.87 -5.40 -42.44
CA LEU A 124 73.01 -5.95 -41.09
C LEU A 124 72.94 -4.87 -40.01
N GLU A 125 73.58 -3.71 -40.22
CA GLU A 125 73.47 -2.58 -39.30
C GLU A 125 72.05 -1.99 -39.25
N GLU A 126 71.39 -1.84 -40.40
CA GLU A 126 69.98 -1.44 -40.46
C GLU A 126 69.07 -2.43 -39.72
N CYS A 127 69.28 -3.73 -39.90
CA CYS A 127 68.53 -4.77 -39.17
C CYS A 127 68.74 -4.66 -37.65
N ARG A 128 69.99 -4.40 -37.20
CA ARG A 128 70.30 -4.19 -35.77
C ARG A 128 69.62 -2.93 -35.24
N ALA A 129 69.61 -1.84 -36.01
CA ALA A 129 68.95 -0.59 -35.63
C ALA A 129 67.43 -0.77 -35.53
N LEU A 130 66.79 -1.38 -36.53
CA LEU A 130 65.35 -1.69 -36.52
C LEU A 130 64.96 -2.61 -35.35
N HIS A 131 65.82 -3.58 -35.01
CA HIS A 131 65.57 -4.44 -33.86
C HIS A 131 65.60 -3.67 -32.54
N LYS A 132 66.53 -2.73 -32.37
CA LYS A 132 66.57 -1.84 -31.19
C LYS A 132 65.34 -0.94 -31.12
N GLU A 133 64.92 -0.35 -32.23
CA GLU A 133 63.71 0.47 -32.30
C GLU A 133 62.46 -0.34 -31.95
N LYS A 134 62.33 -1.56 -32.50
CA LYS A 134 61.25 -2.49 -32.15
C LYS A 134 61.18 -2.72 -30.63
N LEU A 135 62.30 -3.01 -29.98
CA LEU A 135 62.33 -3.24 -28.53
C LEU A 135 61.92 -2.00 -27.72
N LEU A 136 62.32 -0.80 -28.16
CA LEU A 136 61.91 0.46 -27.54
C LEU A 136 60.40 0.69 -27.71
N VAL A 137 59.87 0.50 -28.92
CA VAL A 137 58.44 0.64 -29.19
C VAL A 137 57.62 -0.38 -28.41
N GLU A 138 58.10 -1.62 -28.26
CA GLU A 138 57.47 -2.64 -27.43
C GLU A 138 57.46 -2.23 -25.94
N ALA A 139 58.56 -1.67 -25.44
CA ALA A 139 58.64 -1.18 -24.06
C ALA A 139 57.66 -0.01 -23.81
N ASP A 140 57.62 0.97 -24.71
CA ASP A 140 56.70 2.11 -24.63
C ASP A 140 55.24 1.64 -24.74
N SER A 141 54.95 0.77 -25.71
CA SER A 141 53.61 0.18 -25.88
C SER A 141 53.14 -0.52 -24.61
N LYS A 142 54.03 -1.29 -23.97
CA LYS A 142 53.73 -1.96 -22.69
C LYS A 142 53.43 -0.95 -21.59
N PHE A 143 54.22 0.12 -21.47
CA PHE A 143 53.98 1.18 -20.49
C PHE A 143 52.60 1.85 -20.69
N PHE A 144 52.23 2.20 -21.93
CA PHE A 144 50.93 2.79 -22.22
C PHE A 144 49.77 1.83 -21.91
N LEU A 145 49.92 0.55 -22.24
CA LEU A 145 48.91 -0.47 -21.93
C LEU A 145 48.70 -0.63 -20.43
N GLU A 146 49.78 -0.66 -19.64
CA GLU A 146 49.71 -0.73 -18.17
C GLU A 146 49.04 0.51 -17.58
N TYR A 147 49.41 1.71 -18.06
CA TYR A 147 48.78 2.95 -17.65
C TYR A 147 47.27 2.98 -17.96
N LEU A 148 46.88 2.60 -19.18
CA LEU A 148 45.48 2.55 -19.59
C LEU A 148 44.70 1.49 -18.79
N ALA A 149 45.31 0.34 -18.51
CA ALA A 149 44.71 -0.69 -17.67
C ALA A 149 44.46 -0.19 -16.24
N GLN A 150 45.43 0.52 -15.65
CA GLN A 150 45.30 1.12 -14.32
C GLN A 150 44.22 2.19 -14.29
N LYS A 151 44.19 3.08 -15.29
CA LYS A 151 43.14 4.11 -15.43
C LYS A 151 41.75 3.47 -15.59
N ASN A 152 41.61 2.46 -16.44
CA ASN A 152 40.35 1.73 -16.59
C ASN A 152 39.91 1.02 -15.31
N LYS A 153 40.85 0.46 -14.54
CA LYS A 153 40.55 -0.14 -13.23
C LYS A 153 40.04 0.92 -12.25
N HIS A 154 40.71 2.06 -12.17
CA HIS A 154 40.30 3.16 -11.31
C HIS A 154 38.93 3.73 -11.70
N CYS A 155 38.69 3.96 -13.00
CA CYS A 155 37.40 4.41 -13.49
C CYS A 155 36.27 3.41 -13.15
N ARG A 156 36.52 2.10 -13.29
CA ARG A 156 35.54 1.07 -12.91
C ARG A 156 35.21 1.12 -11.41
N GLN A 157 36.23 1.23 -10.56
CA GLN A 157 36.03 1.35 -9.11
C GLN A 157 35.20 2.60 -8.76
N LEU A 158 35.53 3.74 -9.36
CA LEU A 158 34.77 4.98 -9.15
C LEU A 158 33.29 4.83 -9.57
N HIS A 159 33.04 4.18 -10.71
CA HIS A 159 31.67 3.91 -11.16
C HIS A 159 30.93 2.98 -10.19
N GLU A 160 31.57 1.90 -9.74
CA GLU A 160 30.98 0.98 -8.77
C GLU A 160 30.64 1.67 -7.45
N ASP A 161 31.52 2.53 -6.93
CA ASP A 161 31.29 3.25 -5.69
C ASP A 161 30.19 4.31 -5.83
N LEU A 162 30.15 5.04 -6.96
CA LEU A 162 29.05 5.93 -7.28
C LEU A 162 27.72 5.18 -7.39
N TRP A 163 27.71 4.00 -8.03
CA TRP A 163 26.53 3.15 -8.11
C TRP A 163 26.08 2.69 -6.73
N LYS A 164 26.99 2.24 -5.85
CA LYS A 164 26.66 1.86 -4.47
C LYS A 164 26.06 3.03 -3.71
N GLU A 165 26.66 4.21 -3.79
CA GLU A 165 26.16 5.42 -3.12
C GLU A 165 24.76 5.79 -3.63
N TYR A 166 24.55 5.77 -4.94
CA TYR A 166 23.26 6.01 -5.57
C TYR A 166 22.19 5.03 -5.06
N PHE A 167 22.47 3.73 -5.07
CA PHE A 167 21.55 2.71 -4.58
C PHE A 167 21.24 2.87 -3.08
N GLN A 168 22.24 3.21 -2.26
CA GLN A 168 22.03 3.50 -0.85
C GLN A 168 21.11 4.71 -0.64
N LYS A 169 21.33 5.80 -1.38
CA LYS A 169 20.47 7.00 -1.33
C LYS A 169 19.04 6.68 -1.77
N CYS A 170 18.87 5.96 -2.87
CA CYS A 170 17.56 5.50 -3.32
C CYS A 170 16.86 4.64 -2.26
N GLY A 171 17.58 3.69 -1.64
CA GLY A 171 17.05 2.87 -0.56
C GLY A 171 16.64 3.70 0.67
N ALA A 172 17.42 4.72 1.05
CA ALA A 172 17.08 5.61 2.15
C ALA A 172 15.83 6.47 1.85
N ILE A 173 15.72 6.98 0.62
CA ILE A 173 14.54 7.73 0.17
C ILE A 173 13.29 6.84 0.22
N GLU A 174 13.37 5.62 -0.28
CA GLU A 174 12.23 4.70 -0.31
C GLU A 174 11.79 4.29 1.10
N LYS A 175 12.74 4.01 2.01
CA LYS A 175 12.44 3.78 3.43
C LYS A 175 11.72 4.99 4.04
N ARG A 176 12.23 6.20 3.83
CA ARG A 176 11.61 7.44 4.34
C ARG A 176 10.21 7.64 3.76
N ARG A 177 10.01 7.33 2.49
CA ARG A 177 8.69 7.38 1.83
C ARG A 177 7.71 6.41 2.48
N GLN A 178 8.12 5.18 2.75
CA GLN A 178 7.29 4.18 3.42
C GLN A 178 6.94 4.58 4.85
N GLU A 179 7.92 5.07 5.61
CA GLU A 179 7.70 5.58 6.97
C GLU A 179 6.71 6.74 6.99
N LEU A 180 6.87 7.72 6.09
CA LEU A 180 5.96 8.85 5.97
C LEU A 180 4.56 8.39 5.54
N SER A 181 4.46 7.50 4.56
CA SER A 181 3.19 6.94 4.12
C SER A 181 2.46 6.23 5.27
N SER A 182 3.17 5.42 6.06
CA SER A 182 2.63 4.76 7.25
C SER A 182 2.16 5.76 8.32
N LYS A 183 2.98 6.79 8.60
CA LYS A 183 2.63 7.85 9.56
C LYS A 183 1.36 8.59 9.13
N TYR A 184 1.29 9.03 7.87
CA TYR A 184 0.13 9.74 7.36
C TYR A 184 -1.12 8.85 7.25
N ALA A 185 -0.96 7.57 6.92
CA ALA A 185 -2.07 6.61 6.93
C ALA A 185 -2.68 6.49 8.32
N LYS A 186 -1.84 6.36 9.36
CA LYS A 186 -2.28 6.34 10.77
C LYS A 186 -2.96 7.65 11.19
N GLN A 187 -2.33 8.78 10.93
CA GLN A 187 -2.93 10.09 11.23
C GLN A 187 -4.28 10.28 10.53
N THR A 188 -4.39 9.83 9.29
CA THR A 188 -5.64 9.90 8.52
C THR A 188 -6.71 8.98 9.10
N SER A 189 -6.37 7.76 9.54
CA SER A 189 -7.33 6.88 10.20
C SER A 189 -7.81 7.45 11.53
N ASP A 190 -6.90 8.03 12.32
CA ASP A 190 -7.23 8.64 13.61
C ASP A 190 -8.14 9.86 13.44
N LEU A 191 -7.84 10.72 12.47
CA LEU A 191 -8.69 11.87 12.13
C LEU A 191 -10.08 11.42 11.64
N LYS A 192 -10.16 10.38 10.81
CA LYS A 192 -11.45 9.82 10.39
C LYS A 192 -12.24 9.27 11.58
N ALA A 193 -11.59 8.59 12.51
CA ALA A 193 -12.22 8.08 13.73
C ALA A 193 -12.73 9.23 14.61
N GLN A 194 -11.93 10.27 14.82
CA GLN A 194 -12.34 11.47 15.55
C GLN A 194 -13.52 12.18 14.88
N GLN A 195 -13.51 12.31 13.55
CA GLN A 195 -14.60 12.91 12.81
C GLN A 195 -15.90 12.11 12.96
N LEU A 196 -15.83 10.79 12.91
CA LEU A 196 -16.99 9.91 13.08
C LEU A 196 -17.54 9.99 14.51
N GLN A 197 -16.66 10.02 15.50
CA GLN A 197 -17.04 10.24 16.90
C GLN A 197 -17.70 11.61 17.08
N GLY A 198 -17.16 12.67 16.48
CA GLY A 198 -17.74 14.01 16.50
C GLY A 198 -19.12 14.08 15.85
N LYS A 199 -19.33 13.37 14.73
CA LYS A 199 -20.67 13.24 14.11
C LYS A 199 -21.65 12.53 15.02
N LYS A 200 -21.22 11.46 15.71
CA LYS A 200 -22.05 10.72 16.67
C LYS A 200 -22.46 11.60 17.86
N THR A 201 -21.51 12.32 18.46
CA THR A 201 -21.81 13.23 19.58
C THR A 201 -22.73 14.37 19.14
N GLN A 202 -22.51 14.95 17.95
CA GLN A 202 -23.39 15.99 17.40
C GLN A 202 -24.81 15.48 17.16
N ALA A 203 -24.97 14.26 16.63
CA ALA A 203 -26.28 13.64 16.43
C ALA A 203 -27.02 13.45 17.77
N ASN A 204 -26.32 12.92 18.78
CA ASN A 204 -26.88 12.73 20.12
C ASN A 204 -27.30 14.08 20.75
N LEU A 205 -26.45 15.11 20.68
CA LEU A 205 -26.79 16.45 21.19
C LEU A 205 -28.00 17.05 20.48
N LYS A 206 -28.13 16.85 19.15
CA LYS A 206 -29.33 17.29 18.41
C LYS A 206 -30.59 16.57 18.88
N GLU A 207 -30.48 15.28 19.20
CA GLU A 207 -31.59 14.48 19.72
C GLU A 207 -32.00 14.94 21.12
N GLN A 208 -31.03 15.14 22.03
CA GLN A 208 -31.27 15.70 23.36
C GLN A 208 -31.91 17.10 23.29
N LEU A 209 -31.47 17.95 22.37
CA LEU A 209 -32.04 19.28 22.18
C LEU A 209 -33.49 19.21 21.68
N LYS A 210 -33.83 18.25 20.81
CA LYS A 210 -35.22 18.00 20.41
C LYS A 210 -36.07 17.53 21.60
N ALA A 211 -35.54 16.64 22.44
CA ALA A 211 -36.24 16.18 23.64
C ALA A 211 -36.51 17.34 24.63
N LEU A 212 -35.51 18.20 24.86
CA LEU A 212 -35.64 19.39 25.72
C LEU A 212 -36.67 20.39 25.19
N LYS A 213 -36.78 20.58 23.87
CA LYS A 213 -37.84 21.43 23.28
C LYS A 213 -39.24 20.94 23.64
N ASN A 214 -39.46 19.63 23.69
CA ASN A 214 -40.76 19.07 24.09
C ASN A 214 -41.04 19.32 25.57
N ILE A 215 -40.01 19.15 26.43
CA ILE A 215 -40.12 19.45 27.87
C ILE A 215 -40.45 20.94 28.08
N SER A 216 -39.80 21.85 27.35
CA SER A 216 -40.07 23.29 27.40
C SER A 216 -41.53 23.62 27.08
N LYS A 217 -42.10 22.99 26.04
CA LYS A 217 -43.53 23.17 25.68
C LYS A 217 -44.48 22.65 26.76
N ILE A 218 -44.14 21.54 27.41
CA ILE A 218 -44.94 21.00 28.52
C ILE A 218 -44.89 21.96 29.71
N LYS A 219 -43.70 22.46 30.04
CA LYS A 219 -43.52 23.43 31.12
C LYS A 219 -44.34 24.71 30.87
N GLU A 220 -44.28 25.26 29.66
CA GLU A 220 -45.07 26.44 29.27
C GLU A 220 -46.58 26.20 29.46
N LYS A 221 -47.09 25.02 29.08
CA LYS A 221 -48.50 24.65 29.33
C LYS A 221 -48.83 24.51 30.80
N GLN A 222 -47.91 23.95 31.59
CA GLN A 222 -48.07 23.83 33.05
C GLN A 222 -48.11 25.21 33.70
N ASP A 223 -47.19 26.11 33.34
CA ASP A 223 -47.13 27.48 33.85
C ASP A 223 -48.42 28.24 33.55
N MET A 224 -48.93 28.16 32.31
CA MET A 224 -50.23 28.75 31.93
C MET A 224 -51.40 28.18 32.75
N ARG A 225 -51.38 26.87 33.05
CA ARG A 225 -52.44 26.24 33.86
C ARG A 225 -52.36 26.68 35.32
N ILE A 226 -51.16 26.81 35.88
CA ILE A 226 -50.94 27.32 37.23
C ILE A 226 -51.48 28.74 37.33
N GLU A 227 -51.11 29.64 36.41
CA GLU A 227 -51.58 31.03 36.42
C GLU A 227 -53.13 31.11 36.33
N SER A 228 -53.75 30.25 35.51
CA SER A 228 -55.21 30.15 35.43
C SER A 228 -55.84 29.70 36.74
N LEU A 229 -55.25 28.70 37.41
CA LEU A 229 -55.76 28.17 38.68
C LEU A 229 -55.56 29.18 39.82
N GLU A 230 -54.47 29.95 39.81
CA GLU A 230 -54.26 31.04 40.76
C GLU A 230 -55.32 32.13 40.60
N LYS A 231 -55.62 32.54 39.37
CA LYS A 231 -56.72 33.49 39.10
C LYS A 231 -58.07 32.96 39.57
N GLU A 232 -58.35 31.68 39.36
CA GLU A 232 -59.59 31.04 39.83
C GLU A 232 -59.65 30.98 41.36
N LYS A 233 -58.54 30.64 42.02
CA LYS A 233 -58.41 30.67 43.48
C LYS A 233 -58.67 32.06 44.05
N GLU A 234 -58.13 33.11 43.45
CA GLU A 234 -58.39 34.49 43.89
C GLU A 234 -59.85 34.90 43.66
N LYS A 235 -60.47 34.50 42.53
CA LYS A 235 -61.92 34.69 42.33
C LYS A 235 -62.76 33.98 43.39
N ILE A 236 -62.45 32.72 43.69
CA ILE A 236 -63.14 31.96 44.73
C ILE A 236 -62.98 32.65 46.08
N LYS A 237 -61.75 33.05 46.46
CA LYS A 237 -61.53 33.80 47.71
C LYS A 237 -62.35 35.08 47.79
N ALA A 238 -62.56 35.79 46.68
CA ALA A 238 -63.40 36.98 46.63
C ALA A 238 -64.91 36.67 46.69
N GLU A 239 -65.37 35.61 46.01
CA GLU A 239 -66.79 35.25 45.92
C GLU A 239 -67.32 34.46 47.13
N THR A 240 -66.49 33.62 47.75
CA THR A 240 -66.88 32.74 48.86
C THR A 240 -67.46 33.49 50.06
N PRO A 241 -66.86 34.57 50.59
CA PRO A 241 -67.44 35.28 51.74
C PRO A 241 -68.81 35.89 51.43
N LEU A 242 -69.01 36.39 50.20
CA LEU A 242 -70.31 36.92 49.75
C LEU A 242 -71.36 35.81 49.66
N LYS A 243 -71.00 34.65 49.09
CA LYS A 243 -71.89 33.49 49.00
C LYS A 243 -72.20 32.89 50.37
N ASP A 244 -71.21 32.78 51.25
CA ASP A 244 -71.37 32.30 52.63
C ASP A 244 -72.26 33.23 53.44
N GLN A 245 -72.06 34.56 53.35
CA GLN A 245 -72.92 35.53 54.02
C GLN A 245 -74.37 35.44 53.51
N LYS A 246 -74.56 35.33 52.19
CA LYS A 246 -75.90 35.16 51.59
C LYS A 246 -76.56 33.85 52.02
N ALA A 247 -75.81 32.74 52.01
CA ALA A 247 -76.30 31.44 52.45
C ALA A 247 -76.62 31.44 53.96
N HIS A 248 -75.79 32.10 54.77
CA HIS A 248 -76.02 32.26 56.20
C HIS A 248 -77.29 33.07 56.48
N LEU A 249 -77.51 34.17 55.76
CA LEU A 249 -78.75 34.96 55.86
C LEU A 249 -79.99 34.15 55.44
N GLN A 250 -79.89 33.39 54.34
CA GLN A 250 -80.97 32.49 53.89
C GLN A 250 -81.24 31.39 54.92
N PHE A 251 -80.20 30.80 55.51
CA PHE A 251 -80.33 29.82 56.58
C PHE A 251 -80.99 30.44 57.81
N LEU A 252 -80.61 31.65 58.23
CA LEU A 252 -81.26 32.36 59.33
C LEU A 252 -82.73 32.65 59.04
N GLN A 253 -83.07 33.04 57.81
CA GLN A 253 -84.47 33.20 57.38
C GLN A 253 -85.24 31.89 57.42
N GLN A 254 -84.67 30.80 56.90
CA GLN A 254 -85.30 29.48 56.95
C GLN A 254 -85.43 28.96 58.37
N LYS A 255 -84.41 29.15 59.21
CA LYS A 255 -84.42 28.82 60.63
C LYS A 255 -85.54 29.60 61.33
N ALA A 256 -85.68 30.90 61.08
CA ALA A 256 -86.76 31.70 61.63
C ALA A 256 -88.15 31.24 61.11
N LEU A 257 -88.26 30.85 59.83
CA LEU A 257 -89.49 30.27 59.27
C LEU A 257 -89.82 28.91 59.90
N LEU A 258 -88.82 28.05 60.11
CA LEU A 258 -88.97 26.73 60.74
C LEU A 258 -89.27 26.87 62.24
N GLU A 259 -88.65 27.80 62.94
CA GLU A 259 -88.96 28.14 64.33
C GLU A 259 -90.40 28.67 64.45
N LYS A 260 -90.87 29.48 63.49
CA LYS A 260 -92.28 29.87 63.34
C LYS A 260 -93.21 28.71 63.01
N GLN A 261 -92.75 27.72 62.25
CA GLN A 261 -93.49 26.47 62.00
C GLN A 261 -93.50 25.54 63.23
N LEU A 262 -92.45 25.55 64.05
CA LEU A 262 -92.34 24.81 65.32
C LEU A 262 -93.21 25.44 66.43
N THR A 263 -93.47 26.75 66.38
CA THR A 263 -94.46 27.43 67.24
C THR A 263 -95.91 27.23 66.78
N ASN A 264 -96.12 26.50 65.67
CA ASN A 264 -97.44 26.23 65.11
C ASN A 264 -97.74 24.73 65.26
N PRO A 265 -98.62 24.31 66.19
CA PRO A 265 -98.74 22.90 66.53
C PRO A 265 -99.70 22.18 65.58
N TYR A 266 -99.51 22.24 64.26
CA TYR A 266 -100.22 21.35 63.32
C TYR A 266 -99.47 21.24 61.98
N LYS A 267 -98.73 20.15 61.81
CA LYS A 267 -98.66 19.30 60.59
C LYS A 267 -97.50 18.31 60.70
N LYS A 268 -97.79 17.19 61.36
CA LYS A 268 -97.09 15.93 61.15
C LYS A 268 -97.55 15.31 59.82
N GLN A 269 -96.66 14.52 59.23
CA GLN A 269 -96.90 13.43 58.28
C GLN A 269 -97.33 13.79 56.85
N SER A 270 -96.36 13.69 55.92
CA SER A 270 -96.56 12.93 54.66
C SER A 270 -95.23 12.81 53.90
N GLY A 271 -94.30 12.01 54.43
CA GLY A 271 -92.96 11.86 53.84
C GLY A 271 -92.54 10.44 53.45
N GLU A 272 -93.34 9.41 53.75
CA GLU A 272 -92.87 8.02 53.71
C GLU A 272 -93.18 7.29 52.39
N ARG A 273 -94.32 7.56 51.73
CA ARG A 273 -94.68 6.86 50.47
C ARG A 273 -93.87 7.28 49.22
N LYS A 274 -93.35 8.52 49.16
CA LYS A 274 -92.50 8.98 48.03
C LYS A 274 -91.04 8.50 48.11
N LYS A 275 -90.57 8.13 49.31
CA LYS A 275 -89.20 7.62 49.52
C LYS A 275 -89.07 6.15 49.11
N PHE A 276 -90.12 5.34 49.33
CA PHE A 276 -90.13 3.93 48.94
C PHE A 276 -90.12 3.73 47.41
N ILE A 277 -90.92 4.50 46.66
CA ILE A 277 -90.96 4.44 45.19
C ILE A 277 -89.64 4.94 44.57
N LYS A 278 -89.01 5.96 45.16
CA LYS A 278 -87.68 6.46 44.75
C LYS A 278 -86.55 5.48 45.08
N ALA A 279 -86.61 4.84 46.25
CA ALA A 279 -85.65 3.80 46.62
C ALA A 279 -85.75 2.59 45.68
N GLN A 280 -86.97 2.13 45.37
CA GLN A 280 -87.22 1.00 44.47
C GLN A 280 -86.85 1.29 43.01
N THR A 281 -87.04 2.53 42.53
CA THR A 281 -86.59 2.94 41.19
C THR A 281 -85.07 3.08 41.12
N LEU A 282 -84.42 3.61 42.15
CA LEU A 282 -82.95 3.66 42.23
C LEU A 282 -82.34 2.25 42.34
N GLU A 283 -82.96 1.35 43.10
CA GLU A 283 -82.55 -0.06 43.19
C GLU A 283 -82.69 -0.77 41.84
N SER A 284 -83.80 -0.54 41.12
CA SER A 284 -84.00 -1.09 39.78
C SER A 284 -83.00 -0.53 38.75
N ILE A 285 -82.61 0.75 38.87
CA ILE A 285 -81.58 1.36 38.01
C ILE A 285 -80.20 0.82 38.36
N ALA A 286 -79.89 0.65 39.64
CA ALA A 286 -78.62 0.08 40.11
C ALA A 286 -78.46 -1.40 39.73
N GLN A 287 -79.56 -2.18 39.74
CA GLN A 287 -79.56 -3.56 39.25
C GLN A 287 -79.38 -3.63 37.73
N LYS A 288 -80.00 -2.73 36.97
CA LYS A 288 -79.79 -2.66 35.52
C LYS A 288 -78.37 -2.25 35.16
N SER A 289 -77.81 -1.24 35.83
CA SER A 289 -76.44 -0.80 35.56
C SER A 289 -75.40 -1.84 35.98
N SER A 290 -75.60 -2.57 37.08
CA SER A 290 -74.71 -3.67 37.46
C SER A 290 -74.77 -4.84 36.50
N PHE A 291 -75.97 -5.19 36.00
CA PHE A 291 -76.12 -6.21 34.96
C PHE A 291 -75.45 -5.81 33.64
N GLU A 292 -75.63 -4.57 33.19
CA GLU A 292 -74.98 -4.05 31.98
C GLU A 292 -73.46 -3.98 32.11
N PHE A 293 -72.95 -3.58 33.27
CA PHE A 293 -71.52 -3.58 33.57
C PHE A 293 -70.94 -4.99 33.53
N CYS A 294 -71.54 -5.94 34.25
CA CYS A 294 -71.10 -7.34 34.26
C CYS A 294 -71.16 -7.98 32.86
N ARG A 295 -72.19 -7.66 32.08
CA ARG A 295 -72.32 -8.10 30.69
C ARG A 295 -71.24 -7.49 29.78
N GLY A 296 -70.89 -6.23 30.00
CA GLY A 296 -69.79 -5.55 29.29
C GLY A 296 -68.45 -6.22 29.56
N VAL A 297 -68.12 -6.41 30.84
CA VAL A 297 -66.88 -7.09 31.28
C VAL A 297 -66.79 -8.51 30.71
N TYR A 298 -67.90 -9.25 30.66
CA TYR A 298 -67.92 -10.60 30.09
C TYR A 298 -67.62 -10.61 28.58
N LYS A 299 -68.16 -9.66 27.82
CA LYS A 299 -67.89 -9.52 26.38
C LYS A 299 -66.43 -9.15 26.11
N GLU A 300 -65.89 -8.20 26.86
CA GLU A 300 -64.49 -7.79 26.74
C GLU A 300 -63.54 -8.95 27.08
N ASN A 301 -63.85 -9.72 28.12
CA ASN A 301 -63.07 -10.91 28.49
C ASN A 301 -63.08 -11.96 27.37
N LEU A 302 -64.24 -12.21 26.74
CA LEU A 302 -64.34 -13.13 25.61
C LEU A 302 -63.52 -12.66 24.41
N GLN A 303 -63.58 -11.36 24.07
CA GLN A 303 -62.78 -10.77 22.99
C GLN A 303 -61.28 -10.91 23.26
N LEU A 304 -60.84 -10.62 24.49
CA LEU A 304 -59.44 -10.78 24.88
C LEU A 304 -58.98 -12.24 24.82
N GLN A 305 -59.85 -13.21 25.15
CA GLN A 305 -59.53 -14.63 24.98
C GLN A 305 -59.35 -15.02 23.52
N GLU A 306 -60.18 -14.51 22.61
CA GLU A 306 -60.04 -14.74 21.16
C GLU A 306 -58.74 -14.11 20.62
N GLU A 307 -58.43 -12.87 20.99
CA GLU A 307 -57.18 -12.20 20.62
C GLU A 307 -55.96 -12.95 21.13
N LEU A 308 -56.01 -13.46 22.37
CA LEU A 308 -54.92 -14.22 22.97
C LEU A 308 -54.68 -15.53 22.21
N LEU A 309 -55.73 -16.24 21.79
CA LEU A 309 -55.62 -17.44 20.95
C LEU A 309 -54.98 -17.13 19.60
N GLN A 310 -55.40 -16.04 18.94
CA GLN A 310 -54.80 -15.59 17.68
C GLN A 310 -53.31 -15.26 17.83
N LEU A 311 -52.95 -14.53 18.89
CA LEU A 311 -51.57 -14.18 19.19
C LEU A 311 -50.70 -15.43 19.44
N LEU A 312 -51.27 -16.42 20.12
CA LEU A 312 -50.61 -17.70 20.39
C LEU A 312 -50.35 -18.46 19.09
N GLU A 313 -51.29 -18.47 18.15
CA GLU A 313 -51.09 -19.07 16.82
C GLU A 313 -50.00 -18.35 16.02
N VAL A 314 -50.01 -17.01 16.00
CA VAL A 314 -48.95 -16.21 15.37
C VAL A 314 -47.58 -16.50 16.00
N SER A 315 -47.52 -16.62 17.33
CA SER A 315 -46.26 -16.95 18.03
C SER A 315 -45.72 -18.33 17.65
N LYS A 316 -46.60 -19.33 17.43
CA LYS A 316 -46.21 -20.67 16.97
C LYS A 316 -45.65 -20.60 15.55
N LYS A 317 -46.32 -19.88 14.64
CA LYS A 317 -45.85 -19.68 13.26
C LYS A 317 -44.48 -18.98 13.23
N LEU A 318 -44.30 -17.95 14.07
CA LEU A 318 -43.04 -17.20 14.15
C LEU A 318 -41.90 -18.06 14.71
N LYS A 319 -42.16 -18.89 15.74
CA LYS A 319 -41.18 -19.86 16.24
C LYS A 319 -40.77 -20.87 15.17
N ALA A 320 -41.72 -21.38 14.39
CA ALA A 320 -41.43 -22.29 13.28
C ALA A 320 -40.56 -21.60 12.21
N ALA A 321 -40.92 -20.38 11.78
CA ALA A 321 -40.14 -19.61 10.82
C ALA A 321 -38.70 -19.33 11.33
N ARG A 322 -38.56 -18.98 12.61
CA ARG A 322 -37.24 -18.78 13.24
C ARG A 322 -36.39 -20.06 13.18
N SER A 323 -36.98 -21.22 13.47
CA SER A 323 -36.25 -22.49 13.38
C SER A 323 -35.81 -22.83 11.95
N GLN A 324 -36.65 -22.53 10.95
CA GLN A 324 -36.31 -22.72 9.54
C GLN A 324 -35.15 -21.82 9.12
N LEU A 325 -35.18 -20.55 9.51
CA LEU A 325 -34.10 -19.59 9.21
C LEU A 325 -32.78 -20.00 9.87
N GLU A 326 -32.82 -20.49 11.12
CA GLU A 326 -31.61 -20.97 11.79
C GLU A 326 -31.02 -22.20 11.06
N ASN A 327 -31.87 -23.13 10.62
CA ASN A 327 -31.42 -24.29 9.84
C ASN A 327 -30.80 -23.87 8.49
N GLN A 328 -31.43 -22.92 7.78
CA GLN A 328 -30.88 -22.39 6.53
C GLN A 328 -29.53 -21.71 6.74
N LYS A 329 -29.40 -20.95 7.84
CA LYS A 329 -28.13 -20.32 8.21
C LYS A 329 -27.03 -21.36 8.45
N GLN A 330 -27.33 -22.43 9.19
CA GLN A 330 -26.37 -23.52 9.42
C GLN A 330 -25.96 -24.22 8.13
N GLN A 331 -26.91 -24.46 7.21
CA GLN A 331 -26.62 -25.03 5.89
C GLN A 331 -25.69 -24.13 5.07
N LEU A 332 -25.94 -22.82 5.06
CA LEU A 332 -25.08 -21.86 4.36
C LEU A 332 -23.67 -21.79 4.95
N GLU A 333 -23.54 -21.82 6.28
CA GLU A 333 -22.23 -21.86 6.94
C GLU A 333 -21.46 -23.14 6.56
N GLN A 334 -22.16 -24.29 6.44
CA GLN A 334 -21.57 -25.55 6.01
C GLN A 334 -21.14 -25.50 4.55
N GLU A 335 -21.95 -24.94 3.65
CA GLU A 335 -21.60 -24.76 2.23
C GLU A 335 -20.39 -23.85 2.05
N GLN A 336 -20.33 -22.72 2.77
CA GLN A 336 -19.18 -21.82 2.78
C GLN A 336 -17.92 -22.54 3.24
N TRP A 337 -18.01 -23.35 4.31
CA TRP A 337 -16.88 -24.14 4.79
C TRP A 337 -16.39 -25.15 3.73
N TYR A 338 -17.30 -25.83 3.03
CA TYR A 338 -16.91 -26.72 1.92
C TYR A 338 -16.23 -25.97 0.78
N GLN A 339 -16.76 -24.81 0.38
CA GLN A 339 -16.16 -23.97 -0.65
C GLN A 339 -14.75 -23.50 -0.25
N GLU A 340 -14.56 -23.06 1.00
CA GLU A 340 -13.24 -22.71 1.52
C GLU A 340 -12.27 -23.90 1.49
N CYS A 341 -12.75 -25.10 1.88
CA CYS A 341 -11.94 -26.31 1.82
C CYS A 341 -11.52 -26.66 0.38
N LEU A 342 -12.42 -26.51 -0.58
CA LEU A 342 -12.12 -26.69 -2.01
C LEU A 342 -11.11 -25.66 -2.51
N ILE A 343 -11.24 -24.39 -2.14
CA ILE A 343 -10.29 -23.33 -2.50
C ILE A 343 -8.91 -23.65 -1.91
N ARG A 344 -8.83 -23.99 -0.62
CA ARG A 344 -7.58 -24.39 0.06
C ARG A 344 -6.97 -25.63 -0.59
N GLY A 345 -7.79 -26.61 -0.99
CA GLY A 345 -7.35 -27.80 -1.72
C GLY A 345 -6.77 -27.46 -3.10
N LYS A 346 -7.45 -26.63 -3.89
CA LYS A 346 -6.97 -26.14 -5.19
C LYS A 346 -5.66 -25.37 -5.06
N GLN A 347 -5.55 -24.49 -4.06
CA GLN A 347 -4.31 -23.76 -3.77
C GLN A 347 -3.16 -24.70 -3.43
N ARG A 348 -3.38 -25.75 -2.63
CA ARG A 348 -2.35 -26.76 -2.34
C ARG A 348 -1.92 -27.55 -3.57
N LEU A 349 -2.85 -27.85 -4.48
CA LEU A 349 -2.55 -28.54 -5.74
C LEU A 349 -1.76 -27.62 -6.70
N GLN A 350 -2.13 -26.34 -6.79
CA GLN A 350 -1.40 -25.34 -7.58
C GLN A 350 -0.02 -25.00 -6.99
N ALA A 351 0.09 -25.00 -5.66
CA ALA A 351 1.35 -24.77 -4.94
C ALA A 351 2.28 -26.00 -4.95
N LYS A 352 1.88 -27.12 -5.56
CA LYS A 352 2.72 -28.29 -5.75
C LYS A 352 3.53 -28.10 -7.04
N PRO A 353 4.84 -27.82 -6.98
CA PRO A 353 5.68 -27.85 -8.18
C PRO A 353 5.72 -29.29 -8.70
N HIS A 354 5.86 -29.47 -10.01
CA HIS A 354 6.14 -30.77 -10.62
C HIS A 354 7.27 -31.47 -9.86
N TRP A 355 6.90 -32.44 -9.03
CA TRP A 355 7.86 -33.29 -8.33
C TRP A 355 8.27 -34.36 -9.33
N CYS A 356 9.31 -34.08 -10.11
CA CYS A 356 10.03 -35.13 -10.82
C CYS A 356 10.72 -36.01 -9.77
N PRO A 357 10.45 -37.32 -9.68
CA PRO A 357 11.23 -38.21 -8.84
C PRO A 357 12.60 -38.39 -9.51
N LYS A 358 13.64 -37.79 -8.95
CA LYS A 358 14.99 -38.33 -9.10
C LYS A 358 15.16 -39.41 -8.03
N GLU A 359 15.50 -40.59 -8.51
CA GLU A 359 15.92 -41.73 -7.72
C GLU A 359 17.04 -41.33 -6.76
N GLY A 360 16.92 -41.79 -5.51
CA GLY A 360 17.86 -41.46 -4.45
C GLY A 360 17.36 -41.99 -3.13
N ALA A 361 17.61 -43.28 -2.89
CA ALA A 361 17.32 -43.98 -1.66
C ALA A 361 17.92 -43.27 -0.43
N THR A 362 17.20 -43.25 0.70
CA THR A 362 17.60 -43.95 1.93
C THR A 362 16.59 -43.73 3.09
N LYS A 363 16.28 -44.85 3.75
CA LYS A 363 16.05 -45.02 5.19
C LYS A 363 14.71 -44.55 5.79
N THR A 364 13.81 -45.52 5.89
CA THR A 364 13.23 -46.04 7.15
C THR A 364 13.31 -45.12 8.37
N THR A 365 12.15 -44.61 8.82
CA THR A 365 11.73 -44.72 10.23
C THR A 365 10.20 -44.69 10.28
N LEU A 366 9.61 -45.85 10.55
CA LEU A 366 8.22 -46.03 10.96
C LEU A 366 8.08 -45.68 12.44
N SER A 367 6.99 -45.00 12.79
CA SER A 367 6.13 -45.18 13.99
C SER A 367 5.64 -43.84 14.59
N PRO A 368 4.53 -43.82 15.35
CA PRO A 368 3.22 -44.32 14.99
C PRO A 368 2.09 -43.33 15.34
N ILE A 369 0.90 -43.70 14.88
CA ILE A 369 -0.43 -43.13 15.16
C ILE A 369 -0.70 -43.01 16.67
N SER A 370 -1.14 -41.81 17.11
CA SER A 370 -1.74 -41.58 18.42
C SER A 370 -3.23 -41.26 18.28
N THR A 371 -4.06 -42.24 18.62
CA THR A 371 -5.51 -42.15 18.84
C THR A 371 -5.85 -41.59 20.22
N LYS A 372 -7.02 -40.91 20.29
CA LYS A 372 -7.86 -40.52 21.46
C LYS A 372 -7.49 -39.19 22.15
N ALA A 373 -8.39 -38.41 22.75
CA ALA A 373 -9.83 -38.11 22.63
C ALA A 373 -10.11 -37.12 23.78
N ARG A 374 -10.91 -36.06 23.60
CA ARG A 374 -11.81 -35.58 24.68
C ARG A 374 -12.88 -34.62 24.16
N ILE A 375 -14.04 -35.20 23.87
CA ILE A 375 -15.32 -34.49 23.83
C ILE A 375 -15.65 -34.08 25.27
N LYS A 376 -15.83 -32.78 25.54
CA LYS A 376 -16.46 -32.30 26.77
C LYS A 376 -17.92 -31.97 26.46
N SER A 377 -18.82 -32.87 26.82
CA SER A 377 -20.25 -32.59 26.94
C SER A 377 -20.47 -31.65 28.14
N LYS A 378 -20.93 -30.43 27.90
CA LYS A 378 -21.39 -29.53 28.96
C LYS A 378 -22.90 -29.71 29.12
N VAL A 379 -23.24 -30.35 30.24
CA VAL A 379 -24.59 -30.53 30.76
C VAL A 379 -25.21 -29.16 31.03
N ILE A 380 -26.42 -28.95 30.52
CA ILE A 380 -27.30 -27.83 30.84
C ILE A 380 -28.04 -28.19 32.13
N PRO A 381 -27.94 -27.42 33.23
CA PRO A 381 -28.84 -27.61 34.36
C PRO A 381 -30.21 -27.00 34.06
N LYS A 382 -31.24 -27.81 34.34
CA LYS A 382 -32.65 -27.46 34.32
C LYS A 382 -32.94 -26.28 35.25
N ILE A 383 -33.77 -25.39 34.74
CA ILE A 383 -34.52 -24.38 35.50
C ILE A 383 -35.63 -25.14 36.23
N THR A 384 -35.68 -25.02 37.55
CA THR A 384 -36.90 -25.13 38.36
C THR A 384 -37.41 -23.75 38.66
#